data_AF-A0AA88KIE3-F1
#
_entry.id   AF-A0AA88KIE3-F1
#
_cell.length_a   1.000
_cell.length_b   1.000
_cell.length_c   1.000
_cell.angle_alpha   90.00
_cell.angle_beta   90.00
_cell.angle_gamma   90.00
#
_symmetry.space_group_name_H-M   'P 1'
#
loop_
_entity.id
_entity.type
_entity.pdbx_description
1 polymer ?
#
loop_
_entity_poly.entity_id
_entity_poly.type
_entity_poly.pdbx_seq_one_letter_code
_entity_poly.pdbx_strand_id
1 'polypeptide(L)'
;MSVSVQQQDSHNNSSPGSSPTSSSPSSSDSAKKKDESTTKEEEAVGICTTTKERFSVPLTYDCTDVFTHPQKWTEIPVILELFLIGFYSISFLTGLLPKWFFLVNYIFWRLAYNCGLGYILSTQSNGKQFTKYVQQLVKNNKSFLEANLSLRGKKGEVKHEKYKVDEYPLDFTAWMVYRTVVDIILSSDLAGYIVFCLAYFELPTSIGFYEIVSYAIGVALCLFNIWAKSDAHRVLGDYAWYWGDFFFLLDKNLVFDGIFQMFPHPMYSVGYSFYYGVSIMSRSYTVLVVSFCAHMLQLIFLVFVENPHIEKIYGGMSTPETSKDSKAEREPILFYNLNPFKHPDDLLLVVITVYAMFTSLTAPFFVAICHAVLWRLIHHLGMGYILYGQSKNQAFTKRFTKSGGTNQQAFSFFKRLYNFSLTINHAIMIALTLKIFITTFLWVDYNSSGSATTDYYYEGFSQLMTWQYATQLVAGIILILLNIYQSTSTYEVLGDYGWFYGDFFYQETQQSKQPSYTGIYRYLNNPEIVLGYCAYFGMALIAKSWAVLGLAVLSQFATYLFVKLVEKPHMDKIYGATNLREKGGIELELQKSVSRVASHPSIAALNEKVEENLTKVKKLLLNKND
;
A
#
# COMPACT_ATOMS: atom_id res chain seq x y z
N MET A 1 -18.74 -28.24 55.67
CA MET A 1 -19.59 -28.98 54.71
C MET A 1 -18.72 -29.23 53.48
N SER A 2 -18.15 -30.41 53.21
CA SER A 2 -18.77 -31.71 52.85
C SER A 2 -19.45 -31.63 51.47
N VAL A 3 -19.17 -32.44 50.43
CA VAL A 3 -18.59 -33.80 50.23
C VAL A 3 -17.95 -33.84 48.81
N SER A 4 -16.85 -34.51 48.39
CA SER A 4 -15.74 -35.32 48.97
C SER A 4 -14.54 -35.37 47.97
N VAL A 5 -13.59 -36.31 48.10
CA VAL A 5 -12.43 -36.56 47.18
C VAL A 5 -12.19 -38.07 47.01
N GLN A 6 -11.73 -38.50 45.82
CA GLN A 6 -11.15 -39.81 45.43
C GLN A 6 -10.28 -39.55 44.16
N GLN A 7 -9.04 -40.02 43.91
CA GLN A 7 -8.17 -41.14 44.40
C GLN A 7 -8.77 -42.53 44.17
N GLN A 8 -8.06 -43.56 43.66
CA GLN A 8 -6.66 -43.73 43.17
C GLN A 8 -6.68 -44.87 42.09
N ASP A 9 -5.64 -45.37 41.42
CA ASP A 9 -4.17 -45.32 41.61
C ASP A 9 -3.38 -45.48 40.27
N SER A 10 -2.19 -46.08 40.32
CA SER A 10 -1.15 -46.22 39.30
C SER A 10 -0.61 -47.67 39.24
N HIS A 11 0.10 -48.06 38.16
CA HIS A 11 1.00 -49.22 38.20
C HIS A 11 2.11 -49.13 37.12
N ASN A 12 3.30 -49.65 37.46
CA ASN A 12 4.55 -49.57 36.68
C ASN A 12 4.80 -50.79 35.77
N ASN A 13 5.71 -50.58 34.78
CA ASN A 13 6.71 -51.49 34.17
C ASN A 13 6.71 -51.40 32.61
N SER A 14 7.84 -51.50 31.89
CA SER A 14 9.27 -51.42 32.27
C SER A 14 10.16 -51.28 31.02
N SER A 15 11.18 -50.42 31.06
CA SER A 15 12.33 -50.39 30.13
C SER A 15 13.17 -51.70 30.24
N PRO A 16 14.08 -52.09 29.29
CA PRO A 16 14.95 -51.20 28.51
C PRO A 16 15.41 -51.61 27.08
N GLY A 17 15.95 -50.63 26.34
CA GLY A 17 17.28 -50.77 25.72
C GLY A 17 17.42 -51.06 24.21
N SER A 18 18.57 -50.63 23.69
CA SER A 18 19.25 -50.95 22.42
C SER A 18 18.93 -50.16 21.12
N SER A 19 19.98 -49.51 20.65
CA SER A 19 20.40 -49.27 19.26
C SER A 19 21.90 -49.69 19.21
N PRO A 20 22.61 -49.81 18.06
CA PRO A 20 22.36 -49.31 16.70
C PRO A 20 22.01 -50.49 15.74
N THR A 21 22.43 -50.70 14.46
CA THR A 21 23.55 -50.18 13.63
C THR A 21 23.23 -50.27 12.12
N SER A 22 24.18 -49.78 11.32
CA SER A 22 24.25 -49.67 9.85
C SER A 22 24.10 -50.94 9.01
N SER A 23 23.62 -50.77 7.78
CA SER A 23 24.22 -51.41 6.59
C SER A 23 24.17 -50.47 5.37
N SER A 24 25.02 -50.71 4.36
CA SER A 24 25.18 -49.93 3.12
C SER A 24 25.85 -50.82 2.06
N PRO A 25 26.10 -50.32 0.84
CA PRO A 25 25.16 -50.02 -0.23
C PRO A 25 25.24 -51.06 -1.38
N SER A 26 24.37 -50.97 -2.38
CA SER A 26 24.62 -51.55 -3.71
C SER A 26 23.99 -50.70 -4.83
N SER A 27 24.46 -50.87 -6.06
CA SER A 27 24.29 -49.95 -7.20
C SER A 27 23.64 -50.61 -8.42
N SER A 28 23.28 -49.79 -9.42
CA SER A 28 22.56 -50.15 -10.67
C SER A 28 21.13 -50.68 -10.44
N ASP A 29 20.12 -50.27 -11.21
CA ASP A 29 20.17 -50.01 -12.65
C ASP A 29 19.53 -48.69 -13.13
N SER A 30 19.95 -48.24 -14.32
CA SER A 30 19.49 -47.00 -14.96
C SER A 30 18.45 -47.24 -16.06
N ALA A 31 17.17 -47.32 -15.66
CA ALA A 31 16.04 -47.43 -16.59
C ALA A 31 15.27 -46.10 -16.74
N LYS A 32 15.11 -45.63 -17.99
CA LYS A 32 14.41 -44.37 -18.32
C LYS A 32 12.94 -44.42 -17.94
N LYS A 33 12.54 -43.72 -16.86
CA LYS A 33 11.18 -43.15 -16.79
C LYS A 33 11.15 -41.85 -17.58
N LYS A 34 10.16 -41.70 -18.45
CA LYS A 34 9.80 -40.39 -19.03
C LYS A 34 9.15 -39.54 -17.97
N ASP A 35 9.37 -38.23 -18.02
CA ASP A 35 8.52 -37.25 -17.35
C ASP A 35 7.18 -37.15 -18.06
N GLU A 36 6.22 -37.97 -17.63
CA GLU A 36 4.79 -37.72 -17.83
C GLU A 36 4.22 -37.07 -16.56
N SER A 37 4.80 -35.92 -16.19
CA SER A 37 4.23 -35.00 -15.21
C SER A 37 3.06 -34.24 -15.85
N THR A 38 2.00 -34.97 -16.25
CA THR A 38 0.74 -34.37 -16.68
C THR A 38 0.12 -33.68 -15.48
N THR A 39 0.32 -32.37 -15.40
CA THR A 39 -0.20 -31.54 -14.30
C THR A 39 -1.72 -31.65 -14.27
N LYS A 40 -2.24 -32.44 -13.32
CA LYS A 40 -3.65 -32.36 -12.96
C LYS A 40 -3.86 -30.98 -12.36
N GLU A 41 -4.62 -30.13 -13.05
CA GLU A 41 -5.18 -28.92 -12.47
C GLU A 41 -6.06 -29.39 -11.29
N GLU A 42 -5.68 -29.07 -10.05
CA GLU A 42 -6.46 -29.45 -8.85
C GLU A 42 -7.84 -28.77 -8.92
N GLU A 43 -8.90 -29.57 -8.90
CA GLU A 43 -10.27 -29.04 -9.03
C GLU A 43 -10.60 -28.21 -7.78
N ALA A 44 -10.83 -26.90 -7.98
CA ALA A 44 -10.94 -25.95 -6.89
C ALA A 44 -12.25 -26.16 -6.11
N VAL A 45 -12.16 -26.44 -4.81
CA VAL A 45 -13.33 -26.74 -3.97
C VAL A 45 -13.85 -25.47 -3.31
N GLY A 46 -15.13 -25.18 -3.54
CA GLY A 46 -15.87 -24.11 -2.88
C GLY A 46 -16.58 -24.62 -1.63
N ILE A 47 -16.72 -23.75 -0.62
CA ILE A 47 -17.42 -24.02 0.64
C ILE A 47 -18.51 -22.96 0.83
N CYS A 48 -19.77 -23.34 0.76
CA CYS A 48 -20.89 -22.40 0.93
C CYS A 48 -20.87 -21.79 2.34
N THR A 49 -21.02 -20.47 2.44
CA THR A 49 -20.83 -19.78 3.72
C THR A 49 -21.93 -20.11 4.72
N THR A 50 -23.16 -20.31 4.21
CA THR A 50 -24.37 -20.59 5.00
C THR A 50 -24.56 -22.09 5.29
N THR A 51 -24.46 -22.97 4.29
CA THR A 51 -24.74 -24.42 4.45
C THR A 51 -23.52 -25.24 4.86
N LYS A 52 -22.29 -24.71 4.72
CA LYS A 52 -21.00 -25.43 4.86
C LYS A 52 -20.81 -26.61 3.90
N GLU A 53 -21.68 -26.71 2.90
CA GLU A 53 -21.60 -27.65 1.79
C GLU A 53 -20.36 -27.40 0.94
N ARG A 54 -19.72 -28.48 0.47
CA ARG A 54 -18.56 -28.45 -0.45
C ARG A 54 -19.02 -28.75 -1.87
N PHE A 55 -18.59 -27.94 -2.83
CA PHE A 55 -18.89 -28.12 -4.26
C PHE A 55 -17.65 -27.89 -5.13
N SER A 56 -17.60 -28.48 -6.32
CA SER A 56 -16.55 -28.19 -7.30
C SER A 56 -16.85 -26.85 -7.98
N VAL A 57 -15.91 -25.91 -7.95
CA VAL A 57 -16.05 -24.61 -8.62
C VAL A 57 -15.74 -24.80 -10.11
N PRO A 58 -16.68 -24.53 -11.03
CA PRO A 58 -16.43 -24.65 -12.47
C PRO A 58 -15.52 -23.52 -12.96
N LEU A 59 -14.90 -23.74 -14.13
CA LEU A 59 -14.16 -22.69 -14.82
C LEU A 59 -15.12 -21.60 -15.34
N THR A 60 -14.71 -20.36 -15.15
CA THR A 60 -15.48 -19.15 -15.53
C THR A 60 -14.72 -18.33 -16.57
N TYR A 61 -15.43 -17.40 -17.20
CA TYR A 61 -14.88 -16.46 -18.18
C TYR A 61 -14.23 -15.25 -17.51
N ASP A 62 -12.97 -14.98 -17.84
CA ASP A 62 -12.26 -13.75 -17.45
C ASP A 62 -13.02 -12.52 -17.98
N CYS A 63 -12.86 -11.35 -17.35
CA CYS A 63 -13.43 -10.09 -17.86
C CYS A 63 -13.00 -9.75 -19.30
N THR A 64 -11.83 -10.25 -19.73
CA THR A 64 -11.30 -10.07 -21.10
C THR A 64 -11.85 -11.07 -22.11
N ASP A 65 -12.44 -12.20 -21.67
CA ASP A 65 -12.97 -13.22 -22.58
C ASP A 65 -14.17 -12.71 -23.39
N VAL A 66 -14.86 -11.68 -22.92
CA VAL A 66 -15.94 -10.98 -23.65
C VAL A 66 -15.47 -10.52 -25.04
N PHE A 67 -14.22 -10.08 -25.18
CA PHE A 67 -13.67 -9.62 -26.46
C PHE A 67 -13.13 -10.74 -27.36
N THR A 68 -12.98 -11.96 -26.83
CA THR A 68 -12.36 -13.10 -27.54
C THR A 68 -13.32 -14.26 -27.80
N HIS A 69 -14.47 -14.30 -27.13
CA HIS A 69 -15.50 -15.35 -27.26
C HIS A 69 -16.85 -14.75 -27.71
N PRO A 70 -17.09 -14.57 -29.03
CA PRO A 70 -18.34 -14.02 -29.56
C PRO A 70 -19.61 -14.81 -29.17
N GLN A 71 -19.47 -16.03 -28.66
CA GLN A 71 -20.56 -16.82 -28.07
C GLN A 71 -21.24 -16.08 -26.90
N LYS A 72 -20.50 -15.26 -26.14
CA LYS A 72 -21.07 -14.44 -25.06
C LYS A 72 -21.92 -13.27 -25.57
N TRP A 73 -21.79 -12.85 -26.84
CA TRP A 73 -22.49 -11.67 -27.37
C TRP A 73 -24.00 -11.88 -27.58
N THR A 74 -24.52 -13.08 -27.29
CA THR A 74 -25.98 -13.32 -27.18
C THR A 74 -26.53 -13.10 -25.77
N GLU A 75 -25.68 -12.92 -24.76
CA GLU A 75 -26.09 -12.65 -23.38
C GLU A 75 -26.48 -11.16 -23.24
N ILE A 76 -27.68 -10.88 -22.71
CA ILE A 76 -28.21 -9.52 -22.55
C ILE A 76 -27.27 -8.60 -21.73
N PRO A 77 -26.60 -9.06 -20.64
CA PRO A 77 -25.59 -8.24 -19.95
C PRO A 77 -24.46 -7.76 -20.87
N VAL A 78 -23.96 -8.63 -21.74
CA VAL A 78 -22.86 -8.33 -22.67
C VAL A 78 -23.33 -7.43 -23.81
N ILE A 79 -24.56 -7.63 -24.31
CA ILE A 79 -25.18 -6.72 -25.29
C ILE A 79 -25.33 -5.31 -24.69
N LEU A 80 -25.74 -5.19 -23.42
CA LEU A 80 -25.85 -3.91 -22.73
C LEU A 80 -24.49 -3.24 -22.49
N GLU A 81 -23.49 -4.01 -22.08
CA GLU A 81 -22.10 -3.55 -21.92
C GLU A 81 -21.56 -2.96 -23.24
N LEU A 82 -21.61 -3.74 -24.33
CA LEU A 82 -21.15 -3.32 -25.65
C LEU A 82 -21.95 -2.13 -26.19
N PHE A 83 -23.26 -2.07 -25.92
CA PHE A 83 -24.10 -0.91 -26.27
C PHE A 83 -23.67 0.36 -25.53
N LEU A 84 -23.39 0.29 -24.22
CA LEU A 84 -22.95 1.44 -23.42
C LEU A 84 -21.58 1.94 -23.88
N ILE A 85 -20.60 1.04 -24.06
CA ILE A 85 -19.27 1.38 -24.60
C ILE A 85 -19.40 2.04 -25.98
N GLY A 86 -20.22 1.45 -26.87
CA GLY A 86 -20.49 1.97 -28.20
C GLY A 86 -21.16 3.35 -28.18
N PHE A 87 -22.17 3.54 -27.34
CA PHE A 87 -22.87 4.81 -27.17
C PHE A 87 -21.92 5.93 -26.73
N TYR A 88 -21.12 5.73 -25.67
CA TYR A 88 -20.17 6.75 -25.20
C TYR A 88 -19.11 7.07 -26.25
N SER A 89 -18.58 6.03 -26.93
CA SER A 89 -17.57 6.20 -27.98
C SER A 89 -18.11 6.97 -29.19
N ILE A 90 -19.30 6.60 -29.68
CA ILE A 90 -19.95 7.26 -30.81
C ILE A 90 -20.32 8.70 -30.45
N SER A 91 -20.99 8.94 -29.32
CA SER A 91 -21.39 10.30 -28.90
C SER A 91 -20.21 11.26 -28.73
N PHE A 92 -19.02 10.76 -28.39
CA PHE A 92 -17.79 11.54 -28.39
C PHE A 92 -17.26 11.79 -29.82
N LEU A 93 -17.07 10.74 -30.62
CA LEU A 93 -16.52 10.84 -31.97
C LEU A 93 -17.37 11.71 -32.92
N THR A 94 -18.70 11.73 -32.72
CA THR A 94 -19.62 12.56 -33.50
C THR A 94 -19.91 13.93 -32.88
N GLY A 95 -19.37 14.23 -31.69
CA GLY A 95 -19.62 15.49 -30.98
C GLY A 95 -21.08 15.72 -30.54
N LEU A 96 -21.89 14.66 -30.46
CA LEU A 96 -23.33 14.77 -30.14
C LEU A 96 -23.62 15.28 -28.73
N LEU A 97 -22.69 15.09 -27.78
CA LEU A 97 -22.86 15.43 -26.37
C LEU A 97 -21.77 16.42 -25.89
N PRO A 98 -22.11 17.39 -25.03
CA PRO A 98 -21.17 18.40 -24.56
C PRO A 98 -20.12 17.79 -23.62
N LYS A 99 -18.90 18.36 -23.57
CA LYS A 99 -17.76 17.83 -22.78
C LYS A 99 -18.12 17.45 -21.33
N TRP A 100 -18.93 18.27 -20.64
CA TRP A 100 -19.33 18.03 -19.25
C TRP A 100 -20.15 16.74 -19.06
N PHE A 101 -20.85 16.26 -20.10
CA PHE A 101 -21.60 15.00 -20.02
C PHE A 101 -20.67 13.82 -19.71
N PHE A 102 -19.51 13.74 -20.37
CA PHE A 102 -18.57 12.63 -20.17
C PHE A 102 -17.96 12.63 -18.76
N LEU A 103 -17.73 13.82 -18.19
CA LEU A 103 -17.33 13.98 -16.79
C LEU A 103 -18.42 13.47 -15.82
N VAL A 104 -19.67 13.90 -16.00
CA VAL A 104 -20.80 13.47 -15.15
C VAL A 104 -21.07 11.97 -15.29
N ASN A 105 -21.03 11.44 -16.52
CA ASN A 105 -21.17 10.02 -16.80
C ASN A 105 -20.06 9.19 -16.13
N TYR A 106 -18.80 9.64 -16.20
CA TYR A 106 -17.71 8.98 -15.49
C TYR A 106 -17.91 9.01 -13.97
N ILE A 107 -18.28 10.16 -13.39
CA ILE A 107 -18.58 10.27 -11.95
C ILE A 107 -19.71 9.32 -11.54
N PHE A 108 -20.76 9.18 -12.36
CA PHE A 108 -21.85 8.22 -12.12
C PHE A 108 -21.33 6.78 -12.05
N TRP A 109 -20.57 6.30 -13.04
CA TRP A 109 -20.05 4.94 -13.04
C TRP A 109 -19.02 4.69 -11.94
N ARG A 110 -18.18 5.69 -11.63
CA ARG A 110 -17.25 5.64 -10.49
C ARG A 110 -17.98 5.47 -9.16
N LEU A 111 -19.13 6.15 -8.97
CA LEU A 111 -19.98 5.97 -7.79
C LEU A 111 -20.76 4.65 -7.83
N ALA A 112 -21.21 4.19 -8.99
CA ALA A 112 -21.85 2.88 -9.15
C ALA A 112 -20.89 1.73 -8.78
N TYR A 113 -19.61 1.86 -9.15
CA TYR A 113 -18.53 0.98 -8.70
C TYR A 113 -18.33 1.13 -7.18
N ASN A 114 -17.76 2.23 -6.70
CA ASN A 114 -17.25 2.27 -5.33
C ASN A 114 -18.34 2.35 -4.25
N CYS A 115 -19.46 3.03 -4.51
CA CYS A 115 -20.59 3.11 -3.57
C CYS A 115 -21.65 2.04 -3.85
N GLY A 116 -21.98 1.78 -5.12
CA GLY A 116 -23.02 0.81 -5.50
C GLY A 116 -22.62 -0.64 -5.22
N LEU A 117 -21.50 -1.12 -5.78
CA LEU A 117 -20.97 -2.45 -5.45
C LEU A 117 -20.57 -2.52 -3.97
N GLY A 118 -20.06 -1.43 -3.38
CA GLY A 118 -19.76 -1.34 -1.95
C GLY A 118 -20.97 -1.60 -1.04
N TYR A 119 -22.14 -1.04 -1.37
CA TYR A 119 -23.39 -1.28 -0.67
C TYR A 119 -23.89 -2.73 -0.84
N ILE A 120 -23.82 -3.28 -2.06
CA ILE A 120 -24.17 -4.67 -2.34
C ILE A 120 -23.30 -5.63 -1.53
N LEU A 121 -21.98 -5.45 -1.55
CA LEU A 121 -21.02 -6.27 -0.82
C LEU A 121 -21.17 -6.12 0.70
N SER A 122 -21.35 -4.91 1.23
CA SER A 122 -21.55 -4.71 2.68
C SER A 122 -22.85 -5.36 3.20
N THR A 123 -23.96 -5.23 2.46
CA THR A 123 -25.24 -5.88 2.81
C THR A 123 -25.21 -7.40 2.59
N GLN A 124 -24.41 -7.89 1.64
CA GLN A 124 -24.13 -9.31 1.42
C GLN A 124 -23.28 -9.90 2.56
N SER A 125 -22.18 -9.25 2.93
CA SER A 125 -21.28 -9.64 4.04
C SER A 125 -22.02 -9.76 5.37
N ASN A 126 -22.97 -8.86 5.64
CA ASN A 126 -23.64 -8.78 6.94
C ASN A 126 -25.02 -9.43 7.00
N GLY A 127 -25.76 -9.51 5.90
CA GLY A 127 -27.12 -10.04 5.88
C GLY A 127 -27.44 -11.01 4.74
N LYS A 128 -26.46 -11.36 3.88
CA LYS A 128 -26.63 -12.19 2.67
C LYS A 128 -27.79 -11.71 1.78
N GLN A 129 -27.98 -10.39 1.69
CA GLN A 129 -29.15 -9.79 1.03
C GLN A 129 -29.14 -10.00 -0.48
N PHE A 130 -27.98 -10.00 -1.13
CA PHE A 130 -27.89 -10.28 -2.56
C PHE A 130 -28.22 -11.76 -2.86
N THR A 131 -27.72 -12.71 -2.05
CA THR A 131 -28.12 -14.12 -2.16
C THR A 131 -29.64 -14.31 -2.02
N LYS A 132 -30.29 -13.59 -1.09
CA LYS A 132 -31.75 -13.63 -0.90
C LYS A 132 -32.52 -13.03 -2.09
N TYR A 133 -32.03 -11.94 -2.68
CA TYR A 133 -32.61 -11.35 -3.89
C TYR A 133 -32.48 -12.31 -5.09
N VAL A 134 -31.30 -12.91 -5.29
CA VAL A 134 -31.10 -13.92 -6.33
C VAL A 134 -31.97 -15.17 -6.09
N GLN A 135 -32.24 -15.56 -4.85
CA GLN A 135 -33.19 -16.64 -4.54
C GLN A 135 -34.61 -16.35 -5.05
N GLN A 136 -35.04 -15.08 -5.07
CA GLN A 136 -36.33 -14.67 -5.63
C GLN A 136 -36.28 -14.63 -7.16
N LEU A 137 -35.17 -14.17 -7.76
CA LEU A 137 -34.97 -14.22 -9.21
C LEU A 137 -34.95 -15.66 -9.73
N VAL A 138 -34.31 -16.59 -9.03
CA VAL A 138 -34.31 -18.02 -9.37
C VAL A 138 -35.73 -18.59 -9.35
N LYS A 139 -36.53 -18.27 -8.33
CA LYS A 139 -37.93 -18.76 -8.24
C LYS A 139 -38.83 -18.22 -9.35
N ASN A 140 -38.64 -16.96 -9.76
CA ASN A 140 -39.56 -16.28 -10.67
C ASN A 140 -39.10 -16.35 -12.14
N ASN A 141 -37.79 -16.35 -12.39
CA ASN A 141 -37.17 -16.07 -13.69
C ASN A 141 -36.01 -17.02 -14.03
N LYS A 142 -36.00 -18.27 -13.52
CA LYS A 142 -34.91 -19.26 -13.75
C LYS A 142 -34.41 -19.31 -15.19
N SER A 143 -35.31 -19.51 -16.16
CA SER A 143 -34.96 -19.64 -17.58
C SER A 143 -34.31 -18.39 -18.18
N PHE A 144 -34.53 -17.21 -17.59
CA PHE A 144 -33.83 -15.98 -17.98
C PHE A 144 -32.39 -15.98 -17.47
N LEU A 145 -32.13 -16.49 -16.27
CA LEU A 145 -30.77 -16.64 -15.73
C LEU A 145 -29.96 -17.66 -16.55
N GLU A 146 -30.56 -18.83 -16.85
CA GLU A 146 -29.93 -19.90 -17.65
C GLU A 146 -29.72 -19.53 -19.13
N ALA A 147 -30.40 -18.48 -19.62
CA ALA A 147 -30.19 -17.89 -20.95
C ALA A 147 -29.12 -16.78 -20.99
N ASN A 148 -28.73 -16.23 -19.82
CA ASN A 148 -27.85 -15.06 -19.71
C ASN A 148 -26.62 -15.28 -18.79
N LEU A 149 -26.35 -16.53 -18.42
CA LEU A 149 -25.18 -16.96 -17.66
C LEU A 149 -24.51 -18.13 -18.38
N SER A 150 -23.18 -18.11 -18.44
CA SER A 150 -22.37 -19.15 -19.08
C SER A 150 -21.10 -19.46 -18.27
N LEU A 151 -20.58 -20.66 -18.51
CA LEU A 151 -19.34 -21.18 -17.94
C LEU A 151 -18.33 -21.44 -19.07
N ARG A 152 -17.04 -21.39 -18.70
CA ARG A 152 -15.93 -21.61 -19.62
C ARG A 152 -15.55 -23.08 -19.58
N GLY A 153 -15.88 -23.83 -20.63
CA GLY A 153 -15.62 -25.27 -20.66
C GLY A 153 -14.12 -25.62 -20.59
N LYS A 154 -13.83 -26.84 -20.11
CA LYS A 154 -12.45 -27.33 -19.92
C LYS A 154 -11.67 -27.39 -21.24
N LYS A 155 -10.36 -27.13 -21.18
CA LYS A 155 -9.44 -27.08 -22.34
C LYS A 155 -9.49 -28.38 -23.15
N GLY A 156 -10.16 -28.32 -24.31
CA GLY A 156 -10.17 -29.39 -25.31
C GLY A 156 -11.52 -30.05 -25.56
N GLU A 157 -12.51 -29.86 -24.68
CA GLU A 157 -13.78 -30.60 -24.74
C GLU A 157 -14.94 -29.71 -25.23
N VAL A 158 -15.18 -28.56 -24.57
CA VAL A 158 -16.20 -27.58 -24.96
C VAL A 158 -15.66 -26.17 -24.69
N LYS A 159 -15.92 -25.18 -25.57
CA LYS A 159 -15.47 -23.79 -25.38
C LYS A 159 -16.45 -22.88 -24.64
N HIS A 160 -17.72 -23.23 -24.61
CA HIS A 160 -18.81 -22.46 -24.01
C HIS A 160 -19.88 -23.39 -23.48
N GLU A 161 -20.15 -23.32 -22.18
CA GLU A 161 -21.13 -24.14 -21.48
C GLU A 161 -22.26 -23.26 -20.94
N LYS A 162 -23.51 -23.70 -21.09
CA LYS A 162 -24.67 -22.95 -20.57
C LYS A 162 -24.84 -23.20 -19.09
N TYR A 163 -25.04 -22.14 -18.31
CA TYR A 163 -25.30 -22.26 -16.89
C TYR A 163 -26.67 -22.90 -16.65
N LYS A 164 -26.75 -23.86 -15.72
CA LYS A 164 -28.00 -24.41 -15.20
C LYS A 164 -28.04 -24.12 -13.70
N VAL A 165 -29.17 -23.64 -13.21
CA VAL A 165 -29.30 -23.20 -11.81
C VAL A 165 -29.37 -24.37 -10.83
N ASP A 166 -29.87 -25.54 -11.26
CA ASP A 166 -30.03 -26.71 -10.36
C ASP A 166 -28.71 -27.44 -10.06
N GLU A 167 -27.67 -27.26 -10.87
CA GLU A 167 -26.39 -27.99 -10.75
C GLU A 167 -25.40 -27.33 -9.77
N TYR A 168 -25.70 -26.14 -9.27
CA TYR A 168 -24.79 -25.34 -8.43
C TYR A 168 -25.49 -24.71 -7.21
N PRO A 169 -24.79 -24.57 -6.06
CA PRO A 169 -25.37 -23.94 -4.89
C PRO A 169 -25.84 -22.49 -5.12
N LEU A 170 -26.82 -22.06 -4.32
CA LEU A 170 -27.37 -20.70 -4.38
C LEU A 170 -26.30 -19.61 -4.13
N ASP A 171 -25.31 -19.87 -3.26
CA ASP A 171 -24.17 -18.96 -3.06
C ASP A 171 -23.35 -18.76 -4.35
N PHE A 172 -23.16 -19.82 -5.16
CA PHE A 172 -22.47 -19.74 -6.45
C PHE A 172 -23.32 -19.04 -7.52
N THR A 173 -24.62 -19.37 -7.60
CA THR A 173 -25.56 -18.68 -8.50
C THR A 173 -25.63 -17.18 -8.18
N ALA A 174 -25.63 -16.81 -6.91
CA ALA A 174 -25.60 -15.42 -6.47
C ALA A 174 -24.30 -14.70 -6.87
N TRP A 175 -23.16 -15.38 -6.80
CA TRP A 175 -21.89 -14.84 -7.29
C TRP A 175 -21.89 -14.68 -8.83
N MET A 176 -22.38 -15.66 -9.59
CA MET A 176 -22.47 -15.57 -11.06
C MET A 176 -23.35 -14.40 -11.52
N VAL A 177 -24.49 -14.16 -10.87
CA VAL A 177 -25.32 -12.96 -11.14
C VAL A 177 -24.57 -11.68 -10.74
N TYR A 178 -23.90 -11.68 -9.58
CA TYR A 178 -23.10 -10.53 -9.15
C TYR A 178 -21.99 -10.17 -10.14
N ARG A 179 -21.30 -11.16 -10.74
CA ARG A 179 -20.28 -10.93 -11.78
C ARG A 179 -20.82 -10.13 -12.96
N THR A 180 -22.00 -10.47 -13.49
CA THR A 180 -22.60 -9.70 -14.60
C THR A 180 -22.91 -8.24 -14.23
N VAL A 181 -23.20 -7.96 -12.96
CA VAL A 181 -23.39 -6.58 -12.46
C VAL A 181 -22.05 -5.85 -12.33
N VAL A 182 -20.99 -6.56 -11.90
CA VAL A 182 -19.62 -6.04 -11.89
C VAL A 182 -19.16 -5.72 -13.32
N ASP A 183 -19.29 -6.65 -14.28
CA ASP A 183 -18.82 -6.48 -15.66
C ASP A 183 -19.41 -5.21 -16.31
N ILE A 184 -20.74 -5.07 -16.28
CA ILE A 184 -21.44 -3.88 -16.82
C ILE A 184 -20.92 -2.58 -16.19
N ILE A 185 -20.78 -2.54 -14.86
CA ILE A 185 -20.35 -1.34 -14.13
C ILE A 185 -18.87 -1.03 -14.40
N LEU A 186 -18.00 -2.05 -14.38
CA LEU A 186 -16.54 -1.89 -14.45
C LEU A 186 -16.09 -1.52 -15.88
N SER A 187 -16.69 -2.13 -16.90
CA SER A 187 -16.43 -1.77 -18.30
C SER A 187 -17.01 -0.38 -18.64
N SER A 188 -18.17 -0.01 -18.09
CA SER A 188 -18.75 1.33 -18.27
C SER A 188 -17.99 2.43 -17.52
N ASP A 189 -17.43 2.13 -16.35
CA ASP A 189 -16.50 2.99 -15.60
C ASP A 189 -15.20 3.23 -16.39
N LEU A 190 -14.58 2.17 -16.93
CA LEU A 190 -13.36 2.28 -17.74
C LEU A 190 -13.61 3.01 -19.07
N ALA A 191 -14.64 2.66 -19.82
CA ALA A 191 -14.98 3.32 -21.08
C ALA A 191 -15.40 4.79 -20.86
N GLY A 192 -16.20 5.05 -19.81
CA GLY A 192 -16.56 6.39 -19.38
C GLY A 192 -15.35 7.23 -19.01
N TYR A 193 -14.37 6.65 -18.30
CA TYR A 193 -13.11 7.32 -17.97
C TYR A 193 -12.27 7.65 -19.20
N ILE A 194 -12.09 6.70 -20.12
CA ILE A 194 -11.31 6.91 -21.35
C ILE A 194 -11.93 8.04 -22.18
N VAL A 195 -13.25 8.00 -22.41
CA VAL A 195 -13.96 9.03 -23.18
C VAL A 195 -13.93 10.40 -22.47
N PHE A 196 -14.06 10.43 -21.14
CA PHE A 196 -13.84 11.65 -20.35
C PHE A 196 -12.43 12.23 -20.56
N CYS A 197 -11.38 11.40 -20.49
CA CYS A 197 -10.00 11.83 -20.67
C CYS A 197 -9.72 12.35 -22.08
N LEU A 198 -10.35 11.76 -23.10
CA LEU A 198 -10.27 12.26 -24.49
C LEU A 198 -11.05 13.58 -24.67
N ALA A 199 -12.23 13.71 -24.06
CA ALA A 199 -13.00 14.95 -24.08
C ALA A 199 -12.28 16.13 -23.40
N TYR A 200 -11.48 15.87 -22.36
CA TYR A 200 -10.67 16.85 -21.64
C TYR A 200 -9.18 16.83 -22.03
N PHE A 201 -8.81 16.24 -23.17
CA PHE A 201 -7.41 16.22 -23.62
C PHE A 201 -6.96 17.60 -24.13
N GLU A 202 -5.86 18.11 -23.60
CA GLU A 202 -5.28 19.41 -23.96
C GLU A 202 -4.00 19.19 -24.78
N LEU A 203 -4.09 19.40 -26.09
CA LEU A 203 -2.94 19.25 -27.00
C LEU A 203 -1.88 20.34 -26.74
N PRO A 204 -0.57 20.00 -26.72
CA PRO A 204 0.48 20.97 -26.52
C PRO A 204 0.63 21.90 -27.73
N THR A 205 0.83 23.20 -27.48
CA THR A 205 1.06 24.21 -28.53
C THR A 205 2.42 24.09 -29.22
N SER A 206 3.38 23.44 -28.58
CA SER A 206 4.68 23.05 -29.14
C SER A 206 5.20 21.80 -28.41
N ILE A 207 5.97 20.96 -29.11
CA ILE A 207 6.55 19.74 -28.51
C ILE A 207 7.98 20.05 -28.06
N GLY A 208 8.13 20.40 -26.77
CA GLY A 208 9.43 20.56 -26.13
C GLY A 208 9.98 19.26 -25.54
N PHE A 209 11.17 19.33 -24.95
CA PHE A 209 11.74 18.22 -24.19
C PHE A 209 10.85 17.82 -23.00
N TYR A 210 10.21 18.79 -22.35
CA TYR A 210 9.26 18.55 -21.26
C TYR A 210 8.07 17.71 -21.74
N GLU A 211 7.43 18.07 -22.87
CA GLU A 211 6.35 17.28 -23.48
C GLU A 211 6.79 15.85 -23.76
N ILE A 212 7.94 15.66 -24.42
CA ILE A 212 8.46 14.32 -24.76
C ILE A 212 8.65 13.46 -23.50
N VAL A 213 9.26 14.02 -22.44
CA VAL A 213 9.46 13.33 -21.17
C VAL A 213 8.12 13.05 -20.47
N SER A 214 7.17 13.99 -20.45
CA SER A 214 5.83 13.80 -19.90
C SER A 214 5.07 12.68 -20.61
N TYR A 215 5.07 12.65 -21.94
CA TYR A 215 4.44 11.57 -22.71
C TYR A 215 5.12 10.22 -22.48
N ALA A 216 6.45 10.18 -22.39
CA ALA A 216 7.19 8.95 -22.09
C ALA A 216 6.86 8.40 -20.69
N ILE A 217 6.80 9.27 -19.67
CA ILE A 217 6.39 8.90 -18.30
C ILE A 217 4.93 8.42 -18.28
N GLY A 218 4.04 9.12 -18.99
CA GLY A 218 2.63 8.75 -19.08
C GLY A 218 2.41 7.36 -19.69
N VAL A 219 3.07 7.09 -20.82
CA VAL A 219 3.05 5.76 -21.46
C VAL A 219 3.66 4.69 -20.55
N ALA A 220 4.78 4.98 -19.88
CA ALA A 220 5.41 4.04 -18.94
C ALA A 220 4.49 3.68 -17.77
N LEU A 221 3.76 4.65 -17.21
CA LEU A 221 2.77 4.43 -16.14
C LEU A 221 1.58 3.58 -16.63
N CYS A 222 1.11 3.78 -17.86
CA CYS A 222 0.05 2.96 -18.46
C CYS A 222 0.51 1.51 -18.74
N LEU A 223 1.73 1.31 -19.26
CA LEU A 223 2.31 -0.02 -19.48
C LEU A 223 2.56 -0.76 -18.16
N PHE A 224 3.08 -0.06 -17.15
CA PHE A 224 3.24 -0.58 -15.79
C PHE A 224 1.89 -0.97 -15.17
N ASN A 225 0.81 -0.23 -15.46
CA ASN A 225 -0.54 -0.58 -15.00
C ASN A 225 -1.02 -1.91 -15.58
N ILE A 226 -0.91 -2.08 -16.91
CA ILE A 226 -1.32 -3.30 -17.62
C ILE A 226 -0.57 -4.50 -17.06
N TRP A 227 0.74 -4.38 -16.86
CA TRP A 227 1.55 -5.42 -16.22
C TRP A 227 1.10 -5.69 -14.77
N ALA A 228 0.96 -4.67 -13.92
CA ALA A 228 0.61 -4.85 -12.51
C ALA A 228 -0.80 -5.45 -12.32
N LYS A 229 -1.77 -5.08 -13.16
CA LYS A 229 -3.12 -5.67 -13.18
C LYS A 229 -3.09 -7.12 -13.68
N SER A 230 -2.33 -7.42 -14.74
CA SER A 230 -2.18 -8.78 -15.26
C SER A 230 -1.46 -9.73 -14.28
N ASP A 231 -0.39 -9.27 -13.63
CA ASP A 231 0.35 -10.04 -12.63
C ASP A 231 -0.53 -10.31 -11.39
N ALA A 232 -1.31 -9.31 -10.96
CA ALA A 232 -2.29 -9.50 -9.89
C ALA A 232 -3.41 -10.48 -10.27
N HIS A 233 -3.94 -10.43 -11.49
CA HIS A 233 -4.96 -11.36 -11.98
C HIS A 233 -4.43 -12.80 -12.03
N ARG A 234 -3.14 -13.03 -12.40
CA ARG A 234 -2.51 -14.36 -12.35
C ARG A 234 -2.55 -14.96 -10.94
N VAL A 235 -2.21 -14.17 -9.92
CA VAL A 235 -2.08 -14.64 -8.54
C VAL A 235 -3.46 -14.88 -7.90
N LEU A 236 -4.42 -13.97 -8.13
CA LEU A 236 -5.76 -14.03 -7.55
C LEU A 236 -6.70 -15.00 -8.29
N GLY A 237 -6.75 -14.89 -9.62
CA GLY A 237 -7.80 -15.48 -10.46
C GLY A 237 -9.19 -14.86 -10.25
N ASP A 238 -10.13 -15.24 -11.12
CA ASP A 238 -11.54 -14.78 -11.14
C ASP A 238 -12.19 -14.68 -9.76
N TYR A 239 -12.05 -15.73 -8.94
CA TYR A 239 -12.71 -15.83 -7.63
C TYR A 239 -12.47 -14.60 -6.76
N ALA A 240 -11.22 -14.18 -6.60
CA ALA A 240 -10.87 -13.03 -5.78
C ALA A 240 -10.95 -11.69 -6.56
N TRP A 241 -10.86 -11.72 -7.90
CA TRP A 241 -11.09 -10.52 -8.73
C TRP A 241 -12.55 -10.02 -8.65
N TYR A 242 -13.51 -10.92 -8.47
CA TYR A 242 -14.94 -10.63 -8.34
C TYR A 242 -15.48 -10.82 -6.90
N TRP A 243 -14.66 -10.59 -5.86
CA TRP A 243 -15.09 -10.61 -4.44
C TRP A 243 -15.87 -11.87 -4.02
N GLY A 244 -15.44 -13.05 -4.48
CA GLY A 244 -16.15 -14.32 -4.29
C GLY A 244 -16.34 -14.75 -2.83
N ASP A 245 -15.45 -14.34 -1.92
CA ASP A 245 -15.51 -14.63 -0.49
C ASP A 245 -16.72 -14.01 0.23
N PHE A 246 -17.29 -12.93 -0.32
CA PHE A 246 -18.58 -12.40 0.10
C PHE A 246 -19.74 -13.39 -0.13
N PHE A 247 -19.55 -14.44 -0.93
CA PHE A 247 -20.56 -15.43 -1.29
C PHE A 247 -20.23 -16.82 -0.72
N PHE A 248 -19.13 -17.43 -1.15
CA PHE A 248 -18.64 -18.76 -0.73
C PHE A 248 -17.12 -18.68 -0.49
N LEU A 249 -16.55 -19.57 0.32
CA LEU A 249 -15.09 -19.62 0.53
C LEU A 249 -14.44 -20.56 -0.49
N LEU A 250 -13.22 -20.29 -0.92
CA LEU A 250 -12.42 -21.17 -1.78
C LEU A 250 -11.32 -21.88 -0.99
N ASP A 251 -11.26 -23.20 -1.07
CA ASP A 251 -10.24 -24.03 -0.41
C ASP A 251 -8.94 -24.04 -1.23
N LYS A 252 -8.25 -22.89 -1.26
CA LYS A 252 -7.03 -22.66 -2.06
C LYS A 252 -6.00 -21.83 -1.28
N ASN A 253 -4.77 -22.35 -1.19
CA ASN A 253 -3.63 -21.61 -0.62
C ASN A 253 -3.17 -20.50 -1.58
N LEU A 254 -3.27 -19.24 -1.16
CA LEU A 254 -2.77 -18.08 -1.92
C LEU A 254 -1.25 -17.94 -1.76
N VAL A 255 -0.50 -18.35 -2.80
CA VAL A 255 0.95 -18.09 -2.89
C VAL A 255 1.17 -16.67 -3.38
N PHE A 256 1.55 -15.76 -2.48
CA PHE A 256 1.81 -14.36 -2.82
C PHE A 256 3.16 -14.18 -3.53
N ASP A 257 3.17 -14.31 -4.85
CA ASP A 257 4.32 -14.01 -5.71
C ASP A 257 4.20 -12.67 -6.47
N GLY A 258 5.26 -12.34 -7.22
CA GLY A 258 5.30 -11.19 -8.13
C GLY A 258 4.91 -9.87 -7.48
N ILE A 259 3.89 -9.21 -8.03
CA ILE A 259 3.42 -7.89 -7.60
C ILE A 259 2.99 -7.85 -6.11
N PHE A 260 2.54 -8.97 -5.54
CA PHE A 260 2.20 -9.08 -4.11
C PHE A 260 3.43 -9.21 -3.18
N GLN A 261 4.65 -9.36 -3.71
CA GLN A 261 5.89 -9.19 -2.92
C GLN A 261 6.35 -7.73 -2.91
N MET A 262 5.80 -6.88 -3.79
CA MET A 262 6.13 -5.46 -3.92
C MET A 262 5.11 -4.55 -3.23
N PHE A 263 3.80 -4.84 -3.33
CA PHE A 263 2.73 -3.98 -2.81
C PHE A 263 1.65 -4.79 -2.07
N PRO A 264 1.05 -4.26 -0.98
CA PRO A 264 0.06 -4.99 -0.19
C PRO A 264 -1.27 -5.21 -0.90
N HIS A 265 -1.79 -4.18 -1.57
CA HIS A 265 -3.02 -4.25 -2.36
C HIS A 265 -2.75 -3.76 -3.79
N PRO A 266 -2.06 -4.54 -4.64
CA PRO A 266 -1.61 -4.10 -5.97
C PRO A 266 -2.70 -3.53 -6.85
N MET A 267 -3.90 -4.14 -6.84
CA MET A 267 -5.04 -3.70 -7.64
C MET A 267 -5.57 -2.31 -7.25
N TYR A 268 -5.32 -1.91 -5.99
CA TYR A 268 -5.84 -0.71 -5.34
C TYR A 268 -4.85 0.45 -5.34
N SER A 269 -3.54 0.18 -5.23
CA SER A 269 -2.50 1.20 -5.18
C SER A 269 -1.83 1.42 -6.55
N VAL A 270 -0.84 0.59 -6.90
CA VAL A 270 -0.14 0.66 -8.19
C VAL A 270 -1.05 0.39 -9.39
N GLY A 271 -2.16 -0.31 -9.17
CA GLY A 271 -3.27 -0.50 -10.09
C GLY A 271 -3.99 0.78 -10.50
N TYR A 272 -3.67 1.94 -9.93
CA TYR A 272 -4.14 3.26 -10.38
C TYR A 272 -3.07 4.09 -11.14
N SER A 273 -1.89 3.52 -11.42
CA SER A 273 -0.86 4.18 -12.25
C SER A 273 -1.36 4.66 -13.63
N PHE A 274 -2.28 3.93 -14.27
CA PHE A 274 -2.92 4.33 -15.53
C PHE A 274 -3.62 5.68 -15.42
N TYR A 275 -4.32 5.93 -14.31
CA TYR A 275 -5.05 7.18 -14.08
C TYR A 275 -4.09 8.39 -14.06
N TYR A 276 -2.93 8.24 -13.42
CA TYR A 276 -1.89 9.27 -13.40
C TYR A 276 -1.16 9.38 -14.75
N GLY A 277 -0.92 8.26 -15.43
CA GLY A 277 -0.32 8.24 -16.77
C GLY A 277 -1.15 9.00 -17.79
N VAL A 278 -2.45 8.68 -17.88
CA VAL A 278 -3.42 9.38 -18.74
C VAL A 278 -3.55 10.86 -18.35
N SER A 279 -3.53 11.20 -17.05
CA SER A 279 -3.55 12.59 -16.58
C SER A 279 -2.34 13.41 -17.02
N ILE A 280 -1.15 12.80 -17.07
CA ILE A 280 0.07 13.47 -17.57
C ILE A 280 -0.01 13.63 -19.09
N MET A 281 -0.49 12.62 -19.82
CA MET A 281 -0.63 12.65 -21.27
C MET A 281 -1.68 13.66 -21.75
N SER A 282 -2.84 13.73 -21.07
CA SER A 282 -3.92 14.66 -21.39
C SER A 282 -3.60 16.10 -21.03
N ARG A 283 -2.55 16.33 -20.23
CA ARG A 283 -2.09 17.63 -19.70
C ARG A 283 -3.14 18.40 -18.88
N SER A 284 -4.31 17.82 -18.63
CA SER A 284 -5.44 18.52 -18.03
C SER A 284 -5.52 18.31 -16.53
N TYR A 285 -5.45 19.42 -15.78
CA TYR A 285 -5.64 19.40 -14.33
C TYR A 285 -7.02 18.86 -13.92
N THR A 286 -8.06 19.03 -14.74
CA THR A 286 -9.38 18.43 -14.49
C THR A 286 -9.32 16.91 -14.53
N VAL A 287 -8.62 16.34 -15.52
CA VAL A 287 -8.39 14.89 -15.58
C VAL A 287 -7.58 14.42 -14.37
N LEU A 288 -6.55 15.16 -13.96
CA LEU A 288 -5.72 14.82 -12.78
C LEU A 288 -6.52 14.81 -11.46
N VAL A 289 -7.34 15.83 -11.19
CA VAL A 289 -8.16 15.87 -9.95
C VAL A 289 -9.22 14.77 -9.96
N VAL A 290 -9.93 14.57 -11.08
CA VAL A 290 -10.97 13.53 -11.21
C VAL A 290 -10.38 12.13 -11.09
N SER A 291 -9.19 11.92 -11.64
CA SER A 291 -8.39 10.70 -11.49
C SER A 291 -7.97 10.42 -10.05
N PHE A 292 -7.55 11.47 -9.32
CA PHE A 292 -7.25 11.36 -7.89
C PHE A 292 -8.49 11.00 -7.07
N CYS A 293 -9.60 11.70 -7.25
CA CYS A 293 -10.85 11.42 -6.53
C CYS A 293 -11.34 9.99 -6.75
N ALA A 294 -11.17 9.46 -7.97
CA ALA A 294 -11.48 8.07 -8.29
C ALA A 294 -10.61 7.05 -7.55
N HIS A 295 -9.29 7.29 -7.47
CA HIS A 295 -8.37 6.47 -6.68
C HIS A 295 -8.72 6.55 -5.18
N MET A 296 -9.08 7.71 -4.65
CA MET A 296 -9.51 7.85 -3.25
C MET A 296 -10.81 7.11 -2.96
N LEU A 297 -11.79 7.13 -3.87
CA LEU A 297 -13.01 6.33 -3.73
C LEU A 297 -12.71 4.82 -3.71
N GLN A 298 -11.70 4.37 -4.46
CA GLN A 298 -11.24 2.99 -4.41
C GLN A 298 -10.56 2.63 -3.07
N LEU A 299 -9.73 3.52 -2.51
CA LEU A 299 -9.13 3.31 -1.18
C LEU A 299 -10.17 3.37 -0.05
N ILE A 300 -11.19 4.21 -0.18
CA ILE A 300 -12.35 4.25 0.73
C ILE A 300 -13.13 2.93 0.67
N PHE A 301 -13.39 2.40 -0.53
CA PHE A 301 -14.00 1.07 -0.68
C PHE A 301 -13.15 -0.03 -0.01
N LEU A 302 -11.83 -0.01 -0.20
CA LEU A 302 -10.91 -0.96 0.44
C LEU A 302 -11.00 -0.90 1.97
N VAL A 303 -10.95 0.30 2.54
CA VAL A 303 -10.96 0.50 4.01
C VAL A 303 -12.32 0.21 4.65
N PHE A 304 -13.44 0.54 4.00
CA PHE A 304 -14.78 0.47 4.61
C PHE A 304 -15.63 -0.73 4.16
N VAL A 305 -15.24 -1.46 3.11
CA VAL A 305 -16.00 -2.62 2.59
C VAL A 305 -15.17 -3.91 2.57
N GLU A 306 -14.00 -3.87 1.94
CA GLU A 306 -13.17 -5.07 1.71
C GLU A 306 -12.39 -5.48 2.97
N ASN A 307 -11.60 -4.59 3.56
CA ASN A 307 -10.81 -4.90 4.76
C ASN A 307 -11.66 -5.40 5.94
N PRO A 308 -12.83 -4.82 6.29
CA PRO A 308 -13.69 -5.35 7.34
C PRO A 308 -14.32 -6.72 7.00
N HIS A 309 -14.44 -7.07 5.72
CA HIS A 309 -14.85 -8.41 5.31
C HIS A 309 -13.68 -9.41 5.42
N ILE A 310 -12.49 -9.03 4.96
CA ILE A 310 -11.27 -9.84 5.09
C ILE A 310 -10.97 -10.14 6.57
N GLU A 311 -11.07 -9.15 7.46
CA GLU A 311 -10.90 -9.36 8.90
C GLU A 311 -11.96 -10.31 9.48
N LYS A 312 -13.22 -10.16 9.06
CA LYS A 312 -14.35 -11.01 9.48
C LYS A 312 -14.24 -12.48 9.02
N ILE A 313 -13.60 -12.74 7.89
CA ILE A 313 -13.43 -14.10 7.33
C ILE A 313 -12.10 -14.74 7.73
N TYR A 314 -11.00 -13.99 7.68
CA TYR A 314 -9.63 -14.52 7.82
C TYR A 314 -8.89 -14.02 9.06
N GLY A 315 -9.30 -12.90 9.68
CA GLY A 315 -8.56 -12.26 10.78
C GLY A 315 -8.42 -13.12 12.06
N GLY A 316 -9.31 -14.10 12.23
CA GLY A 316 -9.21 -15.11 13.29
C GLY A 316 -8.03 -16.08 13.17
N MET A 317 -7.29 -16.07 12.05
CA MET A 317 -6.14 -16.96 11.81
C MET A 317 -4.77 -16.26 11.92
N SER A 318 -4.72 -14.92 12.08
CA SER A 318 -3.51 -14.13 11.87
C SER A 318 -3.10 -13.22 13.03
N THR A 319 -3.58 -13.46 14.25
CA THR A 319 -3.12 -12.76 15.46
C THR A 319 -2.21 -13.66 16.33
N PRO A 320 -0.88 -13.40 16.35
CA PRO A 320 -0.04 -13.81 17.46
C PRO A 320 -0.59 -13.21 18.78
N GLU A 321 -0.46 -13.92 19.90
CA GLU A 321 -1.17 -13.60 21.15
C GLU A 321 -0.72 -12.32 21.89
N THR A 322 0.10 -11.47 21.27
CA THR A 322 0.61 -10.21 21.84
C THR A 322 -0.46 -9.13 22.09
N SER A 323 -1.69 -9.31 21.62
CA SER A 323 -2.80 -8.35 21.82
C SER A 323 -3.61 -8.55 23.11
N LYS A 324 -3.34 -9.61 23.91
CA LYS A 324 -4.09 -9.92 25.14
C LYS A 324 -3.76 -9.03 26.36
N ASP A 325 -2.70 -8.23 26.31
CA ASP A 325 -2.39 -7.22 27.34
C ASP A 325 -3.24 -5.92 27.19
N SER A 326 -4.56 -6.08 27.05
CA SER A 326 -5.54 -4.98 26.93
C SER A 326 -5.76 -4.16 28.22
N LYS A 327 -4.77 -4.17 29.12
CA LYS A 327 -4.68 -3.39 30.36
C LYS A 327 -3.32 -2.70 30.56
N ALA A 328 -2.35 -2.90 29.67
CA ALA A 328 -1.16 -2.06 29.64
C ALA A 328 -1.57 -0.65 29.18
N GLU A 329 -1.18 0.37 29.93
CA GLU A 329 -1.36 1.77 29.53
C GLU A 329 -0.38 2.08 28.40
N ARG A 330 -0.90 2.37 27.20
CA ARG A 330 -0.08 2.66 26.01
C ARG A 330 0.71 3.93 26.20
N GLU A 331 1.93 3.95 25.67
CA GLU A 331 2.80 5.13 25.76
C GLU A 331 2.27 6.30 24.90
N PRO A 332 2.58 7.56 25.28
CA PRO A 332 2.16 8.73 24.54
C PRO A 332 2.97 8.91 23.24
N ILE A 333 2.26 9.07 22.12
CA ILE A 333 2.86 9.27 20.78
C ILE A 333 2.20 10.49 20.14
N LEU A 334 3.01 11.51 19.83
CA LEU A 334 2.58 12.88 19.60
C LEU A 334 1.66 13.34 20.75
N PHE A 335 0.39 13.62 20.44
CA PHE A 335 -0.66 13.93 21.43
C PHE A 335 -1.59 12.75 21.75
N TYR A 336 -1.40 11.59 21.12
CA TYR A 336 -2.20 10.40 21.37
C TYR A 336 -1.75 9.70 22.67
N ASN A 337 -2.70 9.12 23.42
CA ASN A 337 -2.54 8.55 24.77
C ASN A 337 -2.01 9.48 25.87
N LEU A 338 -1.90 10.81 25.66
CA LEU A 338 -1.51 11.72 26.74
C LEU A 338 -2.49 11.67 27.92
N ASN A 339 -1.95 11.69 29.15
CA ASN A 339 -2.72 11.73 30.38
C ASN A 339 -2.22 12.86 31.32
N PRO A 340 -2.54 14.14 31.01
CA PRO A 340 -2.05 15.31 31.75
C PRO A 340 -2.35 15.33 33.25
N PHE A 341 -3.40 14.61 33.69
CA PHE A 341 -3.77 14.49 35.10
C PHE A 341 -2.96 13.42 35.86
N LYS A 342 -2.35 12.47 35.15
CA LYS A 342 -1.45 11.45 35.70
C LYS A 342 0.03 11.83 35.55
N HIS A 343 0.34 12.62 34.52
CA HIS A 343 1.71 12.96 34.12
C HIS A 343 1.83 14.46 33.84
N PRO A 344 2.48 15.26 34.72
CA PRO A 344 2.63 16.70 34.50
C PRO A 344 3.52 17.01 33.28
N ASP A 345 4.40 16.07 32.90
CA ASP A 345 5.20 16.15 31.66
C ASP A 345 4.33 16.26 30.40
N ASP A 346 3.15 15.63 30.39
CA ASP A 346 2.23 15.63 29.25
C ASP A 346 1.54 17.00 29.12
N LEU A 347 1.22 17.65 30.25
CA LEU A 347 0.74 19.03 30.26
C LEU A 347 1.85 19.99 29.80
N LEU A 348 3.08 19.78 30.28
CA LEU A 348 4.25 20.58 29.89
C LEU A 348 4.55 20.45 28.39
N LEU A 349 4.42 19.25 27.81
CA LEU A 349 4.53 19.00 26.38
C LEU A 349 3.53 19.86 25.58
N VAL A 350 2.26 19.89 25.98
CA VAL A 350 1.24 20.72 25.32
C VAL A 350 1.60 22.21 25.42
N VAL A 351 1.94 22.70 26.63
CA VAL A 351 2.27 24.12 26.86
C VAL A 351 3.50 24.56 26.06
N ILE A 352 4.60 23.78 26.08
CA ILE A 352 5.81 24.09 25.32
C ILE A 352 5.52 24.01 23.81
N THR A 353 4.68 23.07 23.35
CA THR A 353 4.35 22.98 21.93
C THR A 353 3.55 24.18 21.43
N VAL A 354 2.55 24.64 22.20
CA VAL A 354 1.81 25.88 21.89
C VAL A 354 2.76 27.08 21.85
N TYR A 355 3.68 27.19 22.79
CA TYR A 355 4.70 28.26 22.80
C TYR A 355 5.66 28.18 21.60
N ALA A 356 6.12 26.98 21.23
CA ALA A 356 6.98 26.74 20.07
C ALA A 356 6.28 27.04 18.73
N MET A 357 4.97 26.77 18.63
CA MET A 357 4.16 27.17 17.48
C MET A 357 3.95 28.69 17.43
N PHE A 358 3.58 29.32 18.55
CA PHE A 358 3.36 30.77 18.63
C PHE A 358 4.62 31.58 18.28
N THR A 359 5.77 31.20 18.83
CA THR A 359 7.07 31.80 18.48
C THR A 359 7.42 31.60 17.00
N SER A 360 7.16 30.42 16.42
CA SER A 360 7.41 30.16 14.99
C SER A 360 6.48 30.96 14.06
N LEU A 361 5.22 31.17 14.46
CA LEU A 361 4.25 31.98 13.72
C LEU A 361 4.59 33.49 13.77
N THR A 362 5.03 33.98 14.93
CA THR A 362 5.27 35.42 15.16
C THR A 362 6.67 35.90 14.78
N ALA A 363 7.71 35.07 14.90
CA ALA A 363 9.08 35.45 14.60
C ALA A 363 9.30 35.78 13.10
N PRO A 364 10.32 36.60 12.74
CA PRO A 364 10.71 36.85 11.34
C PRO A 364 10.99 35.54 10.58
N PHE A 365 10.79 35.52 9.26
CA PHE A 365 10.89 34.30 8.45
C PHE A 365 12.23 33.56 8.62
N PHE A 366 13.35 34.27 8.56
CA PHE A 366 14.67 33.70 8.81
C PHE A 366 14.77 33.03 10.19
N VAL A 367 14.26 33.68 11.24
CA VAL A 367 14.27 33.14 12.62
C VAL A 367 13.38 31.90 12.74
N ALA A 368 12.21 31.89 12.11
CA ALA A 368 11.32 30.72 12.10
C ALA A 368 11.93 29.53 11.34
N ILE A 369 12.66 29.76 10.24
CA ILE A 369 13.43 28.72 9.53
C ILE A 369 14.57 28.21 10.42
N CYS A 370 15.37 29.10 11.03
CA CYS A 370 16.43 28.70 11.96
C CYS A 370 15.91 27.91 13.17
N HIS A 371 14.71 28.23 13.68
CA HIS A 371 14.04 27.48 14.74
C HIS A 371 13.69 26.05 14.28
N ALA A 372 13.16 25.89 13.06
CA ALA A 372 12.88 24.58 12.47
C ALA A 372 14.16 23.75 12.24
N VAL A 373 15.24 24.36 11.74
CA VAL A 373 16.55 23.70 11.59
C VAL A 373 17.10 23.26 12.94
N LEU A 374 17.09 24.15 13.95
CA LEU A 374 17.62 23.87 15.28
C LEU A 374 16.94 22.65 15.91
N TRP A 375 15.61 22.58 15.91
CA TRP A 375 14.89 21.44 16.45
C TRP A 375 15.10 20.15 15.64
N ARG A 376 15.32 20.24 14.33
CA ARG A 376 15.65 19.08 13.48
C ARG A 376 17.00 18.46 13.84
N LEU A 377 17.98 19.30 14.14
CA LEU A 377 19.31 18.91 14.61
C LEU A 377 19.25 18.37 16.04
N ILE A 378 18.52 19.02 16.95
CA ILE A 378 18.30 18.53 18.33
C ILE A 378 17.68 17.13 18.33
N HIS A 379 16.74 16.84 17.44
CA HIS A 379 16.15 15.51 17.31
C HIS A 379 17.19 14.48 16.83
N HIS A 380 17.68 14.62 15.60
CA HIS A 380 18.51 13.57 14.98
C HIS A 380 19.89 13.44 15.65
N LEU A 381 20.57 14.55 15.95
CA LEU A 381 21.89 14.51 16.57
C LEU A 381 21.78 14.25 18.08
N GLY A 382 20.77 14.80 18.77
CA GLY A 382 20.57 14.60 20.20
C GLY A 382 20.12 13.18 20.55
N MET A 383 19.07 12.67 19.91
CA MET A 383 18.62 11.28 20.11
C MET A 383 19.67 10.30 19.59
N GLY A 384 20.29 10.59 18.44
CA GLY A 384 21.38 9.79 17.87
C GLY A 384 22.60 9.70 18.79
N TYR A 385 23.01 10.79 19.43
CA TYR A 385 24.11 10.78 20.41
C TYR A 385 23.78 9.97 21.66
N ILE A 386 22.56 10.11 22.20
CA ILE A 386 22.07 9.31 23.33
C ILE A 386 22.10 7.82 22.99
N LEU A 387 21.48 7.43 21.88
CA LEU A 387 21.39 6.04 21.43
C LEU A 387 22.75 5.46 21.04
N TYR A 388 23.65 6.22 20.42
CA TYR A 388 25.03 5.77 20.15
C TYR A 388 25.83 5.51 21.44
N GLY A 389 25.77 6.42 22.41
CA GLY A 389 26.41 6.24 23.73
C GLY A 389 25.81 5.08 24.52
N GLN A 390 24.52 4.84 24.35
CA GLN A 390 23.79 3.71 24.91
C GLN A 390 24.20 2.37 24.23
N SER A 391 24.21 2.31 22.90
CA SER A 391 24.61 1.13 22.11
C SER A 391 26.05 0.68 22.41
N LYS A 392 27.00 1.63 22.52
CA LYS A 392 28.39 1.31 22.87
C LYS A 392 28.54 0.88 24.34
N ASN A 393 28.18 1.77 25.27
CA ASN A 393 28.62 1.67 26.67
C ASN A 393 27.49 1.61 27.70
N GLN A 394 26.21 1.56 27.28
CA GLN A 394 25.03 1.74 28.13
C GLN A 394 25.09 3.06 28.93
N ALA A 395 25.61 4.12 28.30
CA ALA A 395 25.97 5.36 28.97
C ALA A 395 24.77 6.11 29.60
N PHE A 396 23.57 5.98 29.00
CA PHE A 396 22.37 6.63 29.51
C PHE A 396 21.84 5.89 30.75
N THR A 397 21.64 4.57 30.64
CA THR A 397 21.26 3.70 31.76
C THR A 397 22.24 3.83 32.94
N LYS A 398 23.55 3.79 32.67
CA LYS A 398 24.59 3.92 33.71
C LYS A 398 24.64 5.31 34.37
N ARG A 399 24.02 6.34 33.78
CA ARG A 399 23.87 7.65 34.44
C ARG A 399 22.69 7.63 35.41
N PHE A 400 21.57 7.02 35.03
CA PHE A 400 20.41 6.84 35.92
C PHE A 400 20.76 5.98 37.14
N THR A 401 21.44 4.84 36.96
CA THR A 401 21.80 3.97 38.10
C THR A 401 22.80 4.60 39.05
N LYS A 402 23.74 5.43 38.55
CA LYS A 402 24.61 6.26 39.39
C LYS A 402 23.87 7.34 40.20
N SER A 403 22.68 7.75 39.74
CA SER A 403 21.78 8.67 40.45
C SER A 403 20.71 7.94 41.28
N GLY A 404 20.83 6.62 41.47
CA GLY A 404 19.89 5.81 42.27
C GLY A 404 18.61 5.40 41.53
N GLY A 405 18.49 5.69 40.23
CA GLY A 405 17.35 5.30 39.40
C GLY A 405 17.50 3.91 38.75
N THR A 406 16.42 3.41 38.16
CA THR A 406 16.39 2.08 37.51
C THR A 406 16.52 2.15 35.98
N ASN A 407 16.85 1.02 35.35
CA ASN A 407 16.89 0.90 33.89
C ASN A 407 15.51 1.20 33.25
N GLN A 408 14.43 0.83 33.93
CA GLN A 408 13.05 1.14 33.51
C GLN A 408 12.77 2.65 33.54
N GLN A 409 13.18 3.35 34.60
CA GLN A 409 13.07 4.81 34.68
C GLN A 409 13.89 5.51 33.59
N ALA A 410 15.10 5.01 33.30
CA ALA A 410 15.92 5.52 32.21
C ALA A 410 15.23 5.38 30.83
N PHE A 411 14.62 4.22 30.57
CA PHE A 411 13.88 4.00 29.33
C PHE A 411 12.61 4.85 29.26
N SER A 412 11.77 4.90 30.30
CA SER A 412 10.56 5.72 30.30
C SER A 412 10.84 7.23 30.18
N PHE A 413 11.96 7.70 30.74
CA PHE A 413 12.43 9.07 30.49
C PHE A 413 12.85 9.27 29.02
N PHE A 414 13.57 8.30 28.42
CA PHE A 414 13.92 8.36 27.00
C PHE A 414 12.69 8.39 26.09
N LYS A 415 11.66 7.60 26.36
CA LYS A 415 10.37 7.62 25.62
C LYS A 415 9.73 9.01 25.63
N ARG A 416 9.63 9.63 26.81
CA ARG A 416 9.10 11.01 26.96
C ARG A 416 9.95 12.04 26.22
N LEU A 417 11.28 11.97 26.34
CA LEU A 417 12.20 12.88 25.65
C LEU A 417 12.13 12.74 24.12
N TYR A 418 12.04 11.50 23.62
CA TYR A 418 11.87 11.20 22.20
C TYR A 418 10.53 11.73 21.69
N ASN A 419 9.41 11.43 22.38
CA ASN A 419 8.09 11.92 21.99
C ASN A 419 8.01 13.45 22.00
N PHE A 420 8.55 14.11 23.04
CA PHE A 420 8.66 15.56 23.11
C PHE A 420 9.42 16.13 21.90
N SER A 421 10.60 15.59 21.62
CA SER A 421 11.44 16.05 20.51
C SER A 421 10.75 15.84 19.15
N LEU A 422 10.08 14.71 18.95
CA LEU A 422 9.31 14.38 17.75
C LEU A 422 8.10 15.32 17.56
N THR A 423 7.36 15.61 18.65
CA THR A 423 6.16 16.45 18.65
C THR A 423 6.49 17.89 18.30
N ILE A 424 7.49 18.48 18.97
CA ILE A 424 7.95 19.85 18.72
C ILE A 424 8.42 20.01 17.26
N ASN A 425 9.10 19.00 16.71
CA ASN A 425 9.55 19.00 15.32
C ASN A 425 8.40 19.01 14.30
N HIS A 426 7.32 18.29 14.57
CA HIS A 426 6.12 18.33 13.72
C HIS A 426 5.35 19.64 13.88
N ALA A 427 5.16 20.10 15.11
CA ALA A 427 4.43 21.33 15.41
C ALA A 427 5.09 22.58 14.82
N ILE A 428 6.42 22.70 14.90
CA ILE A 428 7.16 23.83 14.28
C ILE A 428 7.09 23.75 12.75
N MET A 429 7.18 22.57 12.15
CA MET A 429 7.07 22.41 10.70
C MET A 429 5.67 22.80 10.19
N ILE A 430 4.61 22.42 10.92
CA ILE A 430 3.23 22.83 10.65
C ILE A 430 3.07 24.35 10.83
N ALA A 431 3.61 24.93 11.92
CA ALA A 431 3.53 26.36 12.19
C ALA A 431 4.25 27.21 11.12
N LEU A 432 5.43 26.79 10.66
CA LEU A 432 6.17 27.46 9.57
C LEU A 432 5.43 27.34 8.24
N THR A 433 4.88 26.16 7.93
CA THR A 433 4.07 25.93 6.72
C THR A 433 2.83 26.81 6.73
N LEU A 434 2.12 26.89 7.86
CA LEU A 434 0.94 27.73 8.04
C LEU A 434 1.27 29.22 7.92
N LYS A 435 2.40 29.67 8.51
CA LYS A 435 2.90 31.06 8.38
C LYS A 435 3.06 31.43 6.90
N ILE A 436 3.79 30.61 6.14
CA ILE A 436 4.08 30.86 4.73
C ILE A 436 2.80 30.80 3.88
N PHE A 437 1.92 29.83 4.14
CA PHE A 437 0.63 29.72 3.46
C PHE A 437 -0.26 30.96 3.66
N ILE A 438 -0.39 31.46 4.91
CA ILE A 438 -1.15 32.68 5.22
C ILE A 438 -0.56 33.89 4.49
N THR A 439 0.77 34.08 4.56
CA THR A 439 1.44 35.22 3.90
C THR A 439 1.39 35.15 2.36
N THR A 440 1.41 33.95 1.77
CA THR A 440 1.38 33.79 0.30
C THR A 440 -0.02 34.00 -0.29
N PHE A 441 -1.08 33.54 0.39
CA PHE A 441 -2.42 33.48 -0.19
C PHE A 441 -3.49 34.36 0.47
N LEU A 442 -3.34 34.72 1.75
CA LEU A 442 -4.43 35.31 2.55
C LEU A 442 -4.16 36.75 3.03
N TRP A 443 -2.90 37.20 3.09
CA TRP A 443 -2.52 38.50 3.65
C TRP A 443 -1.79 39.40 2.65
N VAL A 444 -2.44 40.49 2.23
CA VAL A 444 -1.85 41.53 1.35
C VAL A 444 -0.91 42.45 2.14
N ASP A 445 -1.36 42.94 3.29
CA ASP A 445 -0.79 44.13 3.94
C ASP A 445 0.05 43.81 5.19
N TYR A 446 1.28 43.34 4.97
CA TYR A 446 2.33 43.38 6.00
C TYR A 446 3.65 44.02 5.51
N ASN A 447 3.62 44.85 4.46
CA ASN A 447 4.74 45.75 4.14
C ASN A 447 4.36 46.99 3.31
N SER A 448 3.13 47.49 3.46
CA SER A 448 2.71 48.82 2.99
C SER A 448 3.25 49.98 3.86
N SER A 449 4.15 49.70 4.80
CA SER A 449 4.68 50.63 5.82
C SER A 449 6.22 50.68 5.88
N GLY A 450 6.88 50.94 4.74
CA GLY A 450 8.16 51.67 4.71
C GLY A 450 9.44 50.94 5.18
N SER A 451 9.43 49.61 5.34
CA SER A 451 10.64 48.82 5.60
C SER A 451 10.97 47.90 4.43
N ALA A 452 12.21 47.98 3.93
CA ALA A 452 12.65 47.28 2.73
C ALA A 452 13.13 45.84 2.99
N THR A 453 12.25 44.96 3.47
CA THR A 453 12.43 43.48 3.47
C THR A 453 11.07 42.78 3.55
N THR A 454 10.45 42.46 2.40
CA THR A 454 9.38 41.45 2.31
C THR A 454 10.00 40.20 1.67
N ASP A 455 10.49 39.27 2.49
CA ASP A 455 11.26 38.12 2.01
C ASP A 455 10.44 37.06 1.24
N TYR A 456 9.13 37.29 1.01
CA TYR A 456 8.22 36.32 0.41
C TYR A 456 7.19 36.95 -0.54
N TYR A 457 6.81 36.19 -1.57
CA TYR A 457 5.94 36.62 -2.66
C TYR A 457 4.45 36.38 -2.31
N TYR A 458 3.59 37.35 -2.63
CA TYR A 458 2.14 37.25 -2.48
C TYR A 458 1.49 36.83 -3.81
N GLU A 459 0.73 35.75 -3.77
CA GLU A 459 -0.02 35.18 -4.91
C GLU A 459 -1.53 35.50 -4.84
N GLY A 460 -2.07 35.60 -3.63
CA GLY A 460 -3.45 36.00 -3.35
C GLY A 460 -4.54 34.93 -3.51
N PHE A 461 -5.69 35.23 -2.92
CA PHE A 461 -6.79 34.26 -2.73
C PHE A 461 -7.32 33.64 -4.03
N SER A 462 -7.29 34.38 -5.14
CA SER A 462 -7.72 33.87 -6.46
C SER A 462 -6.88 32.68 -6.95
N GLN A 463 -5.61 32.58 -6.56
CA GLN A 463 -4.76 31.43 -6.91
C GLN A 463 -5.24 30.13 -6.26
N LEU A 464 -5.85 30.21 -5.06
CA LEU A 464 -6.43 29.04 -4.37
C LEU A 464 -7.57 28.38 -5.17
N MET A 465 -8.26 29.16 -6.00
CA MET A 465 -9.37 28.70 -6.85
C MET A 465 -8.90 28.15 -8.20
N THR A 466 -7.59 28.13 -8.48
CA THR A 466 -7.05 27.58 -9.74
C THR A 466 -6.94 26.06 -9.69
N TRP A 467 -7.20 25.41 -10.83
CA TRP A 467 -6.95 23.97 -10.98
C TRP A 467 -5.47 23.59 -10.75
N GLN A 468 -4.54 24.49 -11.10
CA GLN A 468 -3.12 24.30 -10.82
C GLN A 468 -2.86 24.18 -9.32
N TYR A 469 -3.31 25.14 -8.50
CA TYR A 469 -3.15 25.04 -7.05
C TYR A 469 -3.93 23.86 -6.47
N ALA A 470 -5.14 23.58 -6.94
CA ALA A 470 -5.92 22.43 -6.49
C ALA A 470 -5.15 21.10 -6.63
N THR A 471 -4.40 20.91 -7.73
CA THR A 471 -3.56 19.71 -7.89
C THR A 471 -2.31 19.68 -7.00
N GLN A 472 -1.73 20.84 -6.67
CA GLN A 472 -0.63 20.94 -5.71
C GLN A 472 -1.10 20.67 -4.26
N LEU A 473 -2.26 21.20 -3.89
CA LEU A 473 -2.94 20.91 -2.62
C LEU A 473 -3.27 19.42 -2.48
N VAL A 474 -3.86 18.81 -3.52
CA VAL A 474 -4.12 17.37 -3.60
C VAL A 474 -2.84 16.56 -3.43
N ALA A 475 -1.79 16.84 -4.20
CA ALA A 475 -0.51 16.15 -4.09
C ALA A 475 0.13 16.32 -2.69
N GLY A 476 -0.03 17.50 -2.08
CA GLY A 476 0.41 17.77 -0.72
C GLY A 476 -0.32 16.92 0.32
N ILE A 477 -1.65 16.84 0.23
CA ILE A 477 -2.49 16.02 1.13
C ILE A 477 -2.16 14.52 0.96
N ILE A 478 -1.96 14.03 -0.26
CA ILE A 478 -1.55 12.63 -0.51
C ILE A 478 -0.27 12.30 0.27
N LEU A 479 0.75 13.15 0.18
CA LEU A 479 2.04 12.90 0.82
C LEU A 479 1.97 12.96 2.36
N ILE A 480 1.03 13.74 2.92
CA ILE A 480 0.72 13.74 4.35
C ILE A 480 -0.01 12.44 4.76
N LEU A 481 -1.03 12.02 4.01
CA LEU A 481 -1.76 10.77 4.29
C LEU A 481 -0.87 9.52 4.16
N LEU A 482 0.01 9.49 3.17
CA LEU A 482 0.99 8.42 2.95
C LEU A 482 1.98 8.29 4.12
N ASN A 483 2.38 9.42 4.70
CA ASN A 483 3.27 9.47 5.86
C ASN A 483 2.58 9.01 7.16
N ILE A 484 1.31 9.40 7.35
CA ILE A 484 0.47 8.91 8.45
C ILE A 484 0.31 7.39 8.32
N TYR A 485 -0.06 6.89 7.14
CA TYR A 485 -0.19 5.46 6.86
C TYR A 485 1.10 4.68 7.12
N GLN A 486 2.26 5.16 6.65
CA GLN A 486 3.53 4.52 6.99
C GLN A 486 3.78 4.53 8.50
N SER A 487 3.52 5.65 9.18
CA SER A 487 3.75 5.76 10.63
C SER A 487 2.89 4.77 11.41
N THR A 488 1.59 4.65 11.12
CA THR A 488 0.71 3.68 11.78
C THR A 488 1.11 2.25 11.45
N SER A 489 1.33 1.90 10.17
CA SER A 489 1.77 0.56 9.76
C SER A 489 3.16 0.16 10.29
N THR A 490 4.00 1.13 10.66
CA THR A 490 5.29 0.90 11.33
C THR A 490 5.05 0.63 12.82
N TYR A 491 4.24 1.46 13.48
CA TYR A 491 3.87 1.29 14.89
C TYR A 491 3.11 -0.02 15.16
N GLU A 492 2.22 -0.45 14.25
CA GLU A 492 1.48 -1.71 14.32
C GLU A 492 2.39 -2.95 14.38
N VAL A 493 3.59 -2.89 13.76
CA VAL A 493 4.57 -3.99 13.76
C VAL A 493 5.57 -3.88 14.91
N LEU A 494 5.96 -2.67 15.30
CA LEU A 494 6.98 -2.42 16.34
C LEU A 494 6.41 -2.35 17.78
N GLY A 495 5.18 -1.88 17.94
CA GLY A 495 4.59 -1.47 19.21
C GLY A 495 5.39 -0.40 19.97
N ASP A 496 4.98 -0.13 21.21
CA ASP A 496 5.67 0.82 22.11
C ASP A 496 7.14 0.43 22.40
N TYR A 497 7.50 -0.86 22.24
CA TYR A 497 8.87 -1.31 22.47
C TYR A 497 9.81 -0.91 21.32
N GLY A 498 9.44 -1.24 20.08
CA GLY A 498 10.29 -0.95 18.91
C GLY A 498 10.24 0.52 18.50
N TRP A 499 9.07 1.19 18.61
CA TRP A 499 8.90 2.60 18.24
C TRP A 499 9.83 3.55 19.00
N PHE A 500 10.21 3.17 20.22
CA PHE A 500 11.13 3.94 21.06
C PHE A 500 12.52 3.29 21.24
N TYR A 501 12.96 2.43 20.30
CA TYR A 501 14.30 1.83 20.30
C TYR A 501 14.63 1.04 21.59
N GLY A 502 13.69 0.23 22.08
CA GLY A 502 13.81 -0.51 23.35
C GLY A 502 14.90 -1.59 23.37
N ASP A 503 15.39 -2.03 22.22
CA ASP A 503 16.53 -2.94 22.05
C ASP A 503 17.85 -2.31 22.52
N PHE A 504 18.02 -0.99 22.36
CA PHE A 504 19.15 -0.25 22.94
C PHE A 504 19.18 -0.32 24.48
N PHE A 505 18.06 -0.64 25.14
CA PHE A 505 17.92 -0.67 26.60
C PHE A 505 17.77 -2.08 27.20
N TYR A 506 17.32 -3.07 26.44
CA TYR A 506 17.00 -4.43 26.93
C TYR A 506 17.59 -5.53 26.02
N GLN A 507 18.92 -5.60 25.97
CA GLN A 507 19.66 -6.45 25.02
C GLN A 507 19.56 -7.96 25.33
N GLU A 508 19.61 -8.33 26.61
CA GLU A 508 19.68 -9.74 27.04
C GLU A 508 18.39 -10.53 26.76
N THR A 509 17.23 -9.85 26.77
CA THR A 509 15.91 -10.50 26.62
C THR A 509 15.52 -10.82 25.17
N GLN A 510 16.32 -10.38 24.17
CA GLN A 510 15.88 -10.36 22.76
C GLN A 510 16.80 -11.11 21.78
N GLN A 511 17.97 -11.62 22.18
CA GLN A 511 18.88 -12.32 21.25
C GLN A 511 18.26 -13.57 20.58
N SER A 512 17.18 -14.12 21.13
CA SER A 512 16.41 -15.24 20.56
C SER A 512 15.19 -14.83 19.72
N LYS A 513 14.90 -13.52 19.58
CA LYS A 513 13.75 -13.00 18.82
C LYS A 513 14.26 -12.23 17.60
N GLN A 514 14.11 -12.81 16.41
CA GLN A 514 14.43 -12.12 15.16
C GLN A 514 13.42 -11.00 14.86
N PRO A 515 13.81 -9.95 14.11
CA PRO A 515 12.91 -8.88 13.69
C PRO A 515 11.73 -9.39 12.85
N SER A 516 10.54 -8.83 13.06
CA SER A 516 9.33 -9.22 12.31
C SER A 516 9.25 -8.53 10.95
N TYR A 517 9.24 -9.31 9.87
CA TYR A 517 9.06 -8.82 8.50
C TYR A 517 7.58 -8.85 8.05
N THR A 518 6.67 -8.52 8.97
CA THR A 518 5.21 -8.39 8.74
C THR A 518 4.81 -6.97 8.40
N GLY A 519 3.53 -6.73 8.05
CA GLY A 519 3.01 -5.40 7.76
C GLY A 519 3.81 -4.66 6.68
N ILE A 520 4.16 -3.40 6.93
CA ILE A 520 5.00 -2.60 6.03
C ILE A 520 6.44 -3.15 5.88
N TYR A 521 6.96 -3.80 6.92
CA TYR A 521 8.29 -4.43 6.91
C TYR A 521 8.38 -5.65 5.99
N ARG A 522 7.26 -6.17 5.46
CA ARG A 522 7.29 -7.12 4.34
C ARG A 522 7.96 -6.51 3.11
N TYR A 523 7.61 -5.27 2.77
CA TYR A 523 7.98 -4.62 1.50
C TYR A 523 9.27 -3.79 1.61
N LEU A 524 9.44 -3.07 2.71
CA LEU A 524 10.54 -2.13 2.96
C LEU A 524 11.36 -2.55 4.18
N ASN A 525 12.69 -2.47 4.10
CA ASN A 525 13.56 -2.69 5.28
C ASN A 525 13.57 -1.49 6.24
N ASN A 526 13.48 -0.27 5.72
CA ASN A 526 13.56 0.97 6.48
C ASN A 526 12.45 1.92 6.01
N PRO A 527 11.18 1.71 6.43
CA PRO A 527 10.04 2.45 5.90
C PRO A 527 10.15 3.97 6.16
N GLU A 528 10.76 4.38 7.29
CA GLU A 528 10.97 5.79 7.62
C GLU A 528 11.94 6.50 6.65
N ILE A 529 12.99 5.82 6.15
CA ILE A 529 13.91 6.41 5.16
C ILE A 529 13.20 6.68 3.83
N VAL A 530 12.19 5.88 3.46
CA VAL A 530 11.54 5.95 2.15
C VAL A 530 10.28 6.82 2.16
N LEU A 531 9.50 6.79 3.26
CA LEU A 531 8.19 7.45 3.35
C LEU A 531 8.02 8.31 4.62
N GLY A 532 8.95 8.24 5.58
CA GLY A 532 8.87 8.87 6.90
C GLY A 532 8.88 10.40 6.90
N TYR A 533 9.21 11.02 5.76
CA TYR A 533 9.18 12.48 5.61
C TYR A 533 8.30 12.97 4.45
N CYS A 534 7.49 12.10 3.84
CA CYS A 534 6.56 12.49 2.76
C CYS A 534 5.67 13.68 3.18
N ALA A 535 5.16 13.73 4.41
CA ALA A 535 4.33 14.84 4.89
C ALA A 535 5.00 16.21 4.75
N TYR A 536 6.33 16.29 4.82
CA TYR A 536 7.06 17.55 4.76
C TYR A 536 7.24 18.02 3.32
N PHE A 537 7.47 17.09 2.39
CA PHE A 537 7.35 17.37 0.95
C PHE A 537 5.92 17.78 0.60
N GLY A 538 4.92 17.17 1.23
CA GLY A 538 3.51 17.55 1.05
C GLY A 538 3.21 18.96 1.54
N MET A 539 3.68 19.32 2.74
CA MET A 539 3.60 20.69 3.27
C MET A 539 4.35 21.69 2.38
N ALA A 540 5.49 21.33 1.79
CA ALA A 540 6.22 22.19 0.86
C ALA A 540 5.43 22.50 -0.43
N LEU A 541 4.64 21.54 -0.95
CA LEU A 541 3.74 21.77 -2.08
C LEU A 541 2.59 22.70 -1.71
N ILE A 542 1.95 22.50 -0.56
CA ILE A 542 0.83 23.31 -0.06
C ILE A 542 1.27 24.77 0.16
N ALA A 543 2.44 24.99 0.75
CA ALA A 543 3.00 26.32 0.99
C ALA A 543 3.79 26.91 -0.20
N LYS A 544 3.82 26.24 -1.36
CA LYS A 544 4.64 26.61 -2.55
C LYS A 544 6.09 27.02 -2.20
N SER A 545 6.72 26.34 -1.24
CA SER A 545 7.91 26.87 -0.56
C SER A 545 9.18 26.06 -0.77
N TRP A 546 10.18 26.68 -1.40
CA TRP A 546 11.55 26.19 -1.45
C TRP A 546 12.22 26.08 -0.08
N ALA A 547 11.84 26.92 0.90
CA ALA A 547 12.35 26.84 2.27
C ALA A 547 11.79 25.60 3.00
N VAL A 548 10.48 25.34 2.89
CA VAL A 548 9.86 24.12 3.45
C VAL A 548 10.36 22.87 2.72
N LEU A 549 10.60 22.94 1.41
CA LEU A 549 11.22 21.85 0.64
C LEU A 549 12.65 21.56 1.10
N GLY A 550 13.46 22.60 1.32
CA GLY A 550 14.82 22.47 1.87
C GLY A 550 14.82 21.84 3.25
N LEU A 551 13.86 22.20 4.11
CA LEU A 551 13.64 21.57 5.42
C LEU A 551 13.17 20.11 5.31
N ALA A 552 12.35 19.77 4.30
CA ALA A 552 11.94 18.39 4.03
C ALA A 552 13.13 17.53 3.61
N VAL A 553 13.97 18.00 2.68
CA VAL A 553 15.20 17.34 2.25
C VAL A 553 16.20 17.20 3.40
N LEU A 554 16.41 18.26 4.19
CA LEU A 554 17.27 18.22 5.37
C LEU A 554 16.80 17.19 6.39
N SER A 555 15.48 17.13 6.64
CA SER A 555 14.89 16.15 7.56
C SER A 555 15.11 14.73 7.05
N GLN A 556 14.75 14.46 5.79
CA GLN A 556 14.91 13.15 5.15
C GLN A 556 16.36 12.66 5.15
N PHE A 557 17.32 13.57 4.93
CA PHE A 557 18.75 13.28 4.98
C PHE A 557 19.25 13.05 6.41
N ALA A 558 18.78 13.82 7.39
CA ALA A 558 19.14 13.63 8.81
C ALA A 558 18.65 12.27 9.33
N THR A 559 17.47 11.80 8.91
CA THR A 559 16.97 10.46 9.22
C THR A 559 17.78 9.37 8.53
N TYR A 560 18.11 9.53 7.25
CA TYR A 560 19.02 8.61 6.55
C TYR A 560 20.37 8.47 7.28
N LEU A 561 20.95 9.58 7.74
CA LEU A 561 22.18 9.55 8.55
C LEU A 561 21.98 8.87 9.91
N PHE A 562 20.88 9.16 10.62
CA PHE A 562 20.56 8.53 11.89
C PHE A 562 20.49 7.00 11.76
N VAL A 563 19.70 6.48 10.81
CA VAL A 563 19.55 5.02 10.62
C VAL A 563 20.88 4.38 10.19
N LYS A 564 21.67 5.03 9.33
CA LYS A 564 22.96 4.50 8.87
C LYS A 564 24.07 4.53 9.93
N LEU A 565 24.06 5.50 10.84
CA LEU A 565 25.16 5.73 11.80
C LEU A 565 24.86 5.27 13.24
N VAL A 566 23.57 5.11 13.60
CA VAL A 566 23.14 4.79 14.96
C VAL A 566 22.35 3.49 15.00
N GLU A 567 21.28 3.38 14.21
CA GLU A 567 20.38 2.21 14.25
C GLU A 567 21.02 0.97 13.64
N LYS A 568 21.40 0.99 12.34
CA LYS A 568 21.98 -0.19 11.69
C LYS A 568 23.20 -0.75 12.44
N PRO A 569 24.19 0.05 12.88
CA PRO A 569 25.31 -0.47 13.67
C PRO A 569 24.92 -1.05 15.05
N HIS A 570 23.74 -0.71 15.57
CA HIS A 570 23.18 -1.38 16.74
C HIS A 570 22.48 -2.69 16.36
N MET A 571 21.64 -2.69 15.32
CA MET A 571 20.97 -3.89 14.80
C MET A 571 21.97 -4.98 14.42
N ASP A 572 23.02 -4.63 13.67
CA ASP A 572 24.11 -5.52 13.26
C ASP A 572 24.85 -6.13 14.47
N LYS A 573 24.89 -5.41 15.61
CA LYS A 573 25.50 -5.85 16.88
C LYS A 573 24.60 -6.77 17.71
N ILE A 574 23.30 -6.51 17.75
CA ILE A 574 22.35 -7.28 18.60
C ILE A 574 21.87 -8.55 17.91
N TYR A 575 21.44 -8.44 16.66
CA TYR A 575 20.84 -9.56 15.92
C TYR A 575 21.85 -10.32 15.05
N GLY A 576 22.98 -9.68 14.73
CA GLY A 576 24.01 -10.23 13.84
C GLY A 576 23.68 -9.97 12.37
N ALA A 577 24.64 -9.44 11.62
CA ALA A 577 24.44 -9.00 10.23
C ALA A 577 23.91 -10.09 9.27
N THR A 578 24.20 -11.37 9.54
CA THR A 578 23.70 -12.51 8.73
C THR A 578 22.24 -12.89 8.99
N ASN A 579 21.66 -12.45 10.13
CA ASN A 579 20.27 -12.72 10.49
C ASN A 579 19.32 -11.58 10.07
N LEU A 580 19.88 -10.44 9.66
CA LEU A 580 19.12 -9.28 9.19
C LEU A 580 18.89 -9.39 7.68
N ARG A 581 17.63 -9.27 7.25
CA ARG A 581 17.27 -9.34 5.83
C ARG A 581 17.88 -8.16 5.07
N GLU A 582 18.90 -8.41 4.24
CA GLU A 582 19.62 -7.37 3.49
C GLU A 582 18.71 -6.50 2.61
N LYS A 583 17.69 -7.12 1.97
CA LYS A 583 16.88 -6.52 0.89
C LYS A 583 15.38 -6.58 1.18
N GLY A 584 14.66 -5.51 0.87
CA GLY A 584 13.20 -5.47 0.98
C GLY A 584 12.50 -6.28 -0.13
N GLY A 585 11.22 -6.63 0.05
CA GLY A 585 10.43 -7.34 -0.96
C GLY A 585 10.41 -6.63 -2.33
N ILE A 586 10.30 -5.29 -2.32
CA ILE A 586 10.38 -4.46 -3.53
C ILE A 586 11.76 -4.58 -4.20
N GLU A 587 12.84 -4.58 -3.43
CA GLU A 587 14.20 -4.66 -3.95
C GLU A 587 14.52 -6.04 -4.53
N LEU A 588 14.03 -7.11 -3.88
CA LEU A 588 14.18 -8.48 -4.34
C LEU A 588 13.47 -8.70 -5.68
N GLU A 589 12.22 -8.24 -5.83
CA GLU A 589 11.50 -8.34 -7.11
C GLU A 589 12.05 -7.42 -8.19
N LEU A 590 12.53 -6.21 -7.84
CA LEU A 590 13.22 -5.35 -8.80
C LEU A 590 14.51 -6.03 -9.31
N GLN A 591 15.28 -6.68 -8.42
CA GLN A 591 16.48 -7.43 -8.80
C GLN A 591 16.15 -8.67 -9.65
N LYS A 592 15.08 -9.43 -9.32
CA LYS A 592 14.57 -10.54 -10.16
C LYS A 592 14.12 -10.05 -11.54
N SER A 593 13.46 -8.90 -11.60
CA SER A 593 12.96 -8.30 -12.85
C SER A 593 14.12 -7.81 -13.73
N VAL A 594 15.06 -7.06 -13.16
CA VAL A 594 16.26 -6.58 -13.87
C VAL A 594 17.13 -7.75 -14.35
N SER A 595 17.34 -8.78 -13.52
CA SER A 595 18.10 -9.97 -13.94
C SER A 595 17.38 -10.79 -15.02
N ARG A 596 16.05 -10.93 -14.98
CA ARG A 596 15.25 -11.55 -16.05
C ARG A 596 15.34 -10.76 -17.37
N VAL A 597 15.34 -9.43 -17.30
CA VAL A 597 15.52 -8.57 -18.49
C VAL A 597 16.95 -8.69 -19.03
N ALA A 598 17.96 -8.65 -18.16
CA ALA A 598 19.36 -8.80 -18.55
C ALA A 598 19.70 -10.20 -19.13
N SER A 599 19.01 -11.26 -18.67
CA SER A 599 19.16 -12.62 -19.19
C SER A 599 18.37 -12.88 -20.48
N HIS A 600 17.54 -11.95 -20.94
CA HIS A 600 16.82 -12.09 -22.20
C HIS A 600 17.83 -12.15 -23.37
N PRO A 601 17.78 -13.15 -24.28
CA PRO A 601 18.87 -13.40 -25.23
C PRO A 601 19.29 -12.19 -26.09
N SER A 602 18.34 -11.36 -26.52
CA SER A 602 18.64 -10.14 -27.28
C SER A 602 19.32 -9.03 -26.45
N ILE A 603 19.07 -8.97 -25.15
CA ILE A 603 19.67 -7.99 -24.23
C ILE A 603 21.03 -8.49 -23.73
N ALA A 604 21.16 -9.79 -23.46
CA ALA A 604 22.44 -10.43 -23.17
C ALA A 604 23.45 -10.21 -24.32
N ALA A 605 23.04 -10.49 -25.57
CA ALA A 605 23.87 -10.25 -26.76
C ALA A 605 24.15 -8.76 -27.02
N LEU A 606 23.24 -7.85 -26.64
CA LEU A 606 23.48 -6.40 -26.71
C LEU A 606 24.53 -5.98 -25.67
N ASN A 607 24.41 -6.45 -24.43
CA ASN A 607 25.33 -6.15 -23.33
C ASN A 607 26.73 -6.69 -23.63
N GLU A 608 26.86 -7.93 -24.08
CA GLU A 608 28.13 -8.53 -24.52
C GLU A 608 28.80 -7.69 -25.61
N LYS A 609 28.03 -7.25 -26.60
CA LYS A 609 28.52 -6.38 -27.69
C LYS A 609 28.86 -4.96 -27.24
N VAL A 610 28.20 -4.46 -26.19
CA VAL A 610 28.55 -3.18 -25.55
C VAL A 610 29.83 -3.31 -24.72
N GLU A 611 30.02 -4.40 -23.96
CA GLU A 611 31.27 -4.66 -23.23
C GLU A 611 32.46 -4.92 -24.15
N GLU A 612 32.26 -5.64 -25.26
CA GLU A 612 33.28 -5.85 -26.29
C GLU A 612 33.73 -4.50 -26.89
N ASN A 613 32.78 -3.62 -27.20
CA ASN A 613 33.07 -2.27 -27.70
C ASN A 613 33.69 -1.35 -26.63
N LEU A 614 33.24 -1.40 -25.37
CA LEU A 614 33.88 -0.69 -24.27
C LEU A 614 35.31 -1.17 -24.03
N THR A 615 35.59 -2.46 -24.24
CA THR A 615 36.94 -3.04 -24.13
C THR A 615 37.83 -2.60 -25.30
N LYS A 616 37.29 -2.54 -26.52
CA LYS A 616 37.97 -1.95 -27.69
C LYS A 616 38.28 -0.46 -27.47
N VAL A 617 37.32 0.32 -26.98
CA VAL A 617 37.50 1.75 -26.67
C VAL A 617 38.53 1.96 -25.56
N LYS A 618 38.49 1.18 -24.46
CA LYS A 618 39.51 1.23 -23.40
C LYS A 618 40.91 0.93 -23.95
N LYS A 619 41.07 -0.08 -24.81
CA LYS A 619 42.35 -0.37 -25.48
C LYS A 619 42.81 0.78 -26.39
N LEU A 620 41.91 1.38 -27.18
CA LEU A 620 42.21 2.52 -28.05
C LEU A 620 42.53 3.82 -27.29
N LEU A 621 42.07 3.97 -26.04
CA LEU A 621 42.42 5.08 -25.16
C LEU A 621 43.74 4.86 -24.41
N LEU A 622 44.06 3.60 -24.05
CA LEU A 622 45.33 3.24 -23.41
C LEU A 622 46.49 3.30 -24.41
N ASN A 623 46.32 2.76 -25.62
CA ASN A 623 47.30 2.82 -26.73
C ASN A 623 47.40 4.22 -27.39
N LYS A 624 47.09 5.30 -26.65
CA LYS A 624 47.13 6.68 -27.15
C LYS A 624 47.99 7.63 -26.30
N ASN A 625 48.70 7.08 -25.32
CA ASN A 625 49.59 7.78 -24.39
C ASN A 625 51.07 7.35 -24.51
N ASP A 626 51.39 6.52 -25.52
CA ASP A 626 52.75 6.12 -25.92
C ASP A 626 53.16 6.89 -27.20
#